data_AF-A0A151WE54-F1
#
_entry.id   AF-A0A151WE54-F1
#
_cell.length_a   1.000
_cell.length_b   1.000
_cell.length_c   1.000
_cell.angle_alpha   90.00
_cell.angle_beta   90.00
_cell.angle_gamma   90.00
#
_symmetry.space_group_name_H-M   'P 1'
#
loop_
_entity.id
_entity.type
_entity.pdbx_description
1 polymer ?
#
loop_
_entity_poly.entity_id
_entity_poly.type
_entity_poly.pdbx_seq_one_letter_code
_entity_poly.pdbx_strand_id
1 'polypeptide(L)'
;MNKLQFEFTIVASPKDEKSNTIVITSIRTESGKTYVLQEENKYIASHTELMKTENYSKAKNSLKKRHQSRKVWISMTKELEKIYIDEDGNIQFAGEYLEEIAEIGKDNLSKILEKWIETS
;
A
#
# COMPACT_ATOMS: atom_id res chain seq x y z
N MET A 1 -11.49 -5.28 12.54
CA MET A 1 -11.08 -4.05 11.81
C MET A 1 -12.10 -3.83 10.71
N ASN A 2 -12.62 -2.61 10.53
CA ASN A 2 -13.78 -2.42 9.62
C ASN A 2 -13.36 -1.85 8.26
N LYS A 3 -12.19 -1.21 8.18
CA LYS A 3 -11.63 -0.66 6.94
C LYS A 3 -10.10 -0.65 7.00
N LEU A 4 -9.48 -0.68 5.83
CA LEU A 4 -8.05 -0.45 5.65
C LEU A 4 -7.84 0.72 4.69
N GLN A 5 -6.76 1.46 4.87
CA GLN A 5 -6.34 2.50 3.95
C GLN A 5 -5.25 1.96 3.02
N PHE A 6 -5.52 1.95 1.72
CA PHE A 6 -4.57 1.52 0.71
C PHE A 6 -3.93 2.74 0.06
N GLU A 7 -2.61 2.72 -0.09
CA GLU A 7 -1.88 3.70 -0.90
C GLU A 7 -1.62 3.14 -2.29
N PHE A 8 -2.31 3.69 -3.29
CA PHE A 8 -2.15 3.34 -4.70
C PHE A 8 -1.18 4.30 -5.37
N THR A 9 -0.17 3.79 -6.07
CA THR A 9 0.85 4.60 -6.77
C THR A 9 0.99 4.15 -8.21
N ILE A 10 1.12 5.09 -9.15
CA ILE A 10 1.49 4.77 -10.54
C ILE A 10 3.01 4.61 -10.64
N VAL A 11 3.47 3.46 -11.10
CA VAL A 11 4.89 3.17 -11.39
C VAL A 11 5.07 2.72 -12.84
N ALA A 12 6.33 2.69 -13.30
CA ALA A 12 6.64 2.05 -14.57
C ALA A 12 6.30 0.56 -14.51
N SER A 13 5.76 0.01 -15.60
CA SER A 13 5.54 -1.43 -15.67
C SER A 13 6.88 -2.16 -15.69
N PRO A 14 7.03 -3.28 -14.97
CA PRO A 14 8.24 -4.10 -15.03
C PRO A 14 8.41 -4.78 -16.40
N LYS A 15 7.35 -4.83 -17.22
CA LYS A 15 7.38 -5.44 -18.57
C LYS A 15 7.80 -4.47 -19.67
N ASP A 16 7.49 -3.18 -19.50
CA ASP A 16 7.76 -2.14 -20.50
C ASP A 16 7.80 -0.76 -19.81
N GLU A 17 8.96 -0.11 -19.83
CA GLU A 17 9.21 1.18 -19.19
C GLU A 17 8.38 2.34 -19.76
N LYS A 18 7.82 2.19 -20.97
CA LYS A 18 6.90 3.19 -21.54
C LYS A 18 5.49 3.11 -20.97
N SER A 19 5.11 1.94 -20.46
CA SER A 19 3.80 1.70 -19.88
C SER A 19 3.80 1.96 -18.37
N ASN A 20 2.60 2.20 -17.84
CA ASN A 20 2.37 2.49 -16.43
C ASN A 20 1.50 1.40 -15.82
N THR A 21 1.76 1.06 -14.56
CA THR A 21 0.93 0.17 -13.76
C THR A 21 0.66 0.79 -12.39
N ILE A 22 -0.39 0.32 -11.72
CA ILE A 22 -0.71 0.72 -10.36
C ILE A 22 -0.19 -0.35 -9.40
N VAL A 23 0.44 0.11 -8.32
CA VAL A 23 0.89 -0.72 -7.21
C VAL A 23 0.28 -0.22 -5.90
N ILE A 24 0.15 -1.11 -4.93
CA ILE A 24 -0.14 -0.80 -3.53
C ILE A 24 1.21 -0.66 -2.81
N THR A 25 1.52 0.52 -2.30
CA THR A 25 2.80 0.77 -1.62
C THR A 25 2.70 0.59 -0.11
N SER A 26 1.52 0.84 0.46
CA SER A 26 1.27 0.65 1.88
C SER A 26 -0.20 0.33 2.17
N ILE A 27 -0.41 -0.39 3.27
CA ILE A 27 -1.71 -0.66 3.88
C ILE A 27 -1.67 -0.10 5.30
N ARG A 28 -2.59 0.79 5.63
CA ARG A 28 -2.68 1.39 6.96
C ARG A 28 -3.98 1.00 7.65
N THR A 29 -3.87 0.63 8.93
CA THR A 29 -5.00 0.24 9.76
C THR A 29 -5.66 1.45 10.41
N GLU A 30 -6.88 1.28 10.93
CA GLU A 30 -7.58 2.32 11.70
C GLU A 30 -6.82 2.75 12.97
N SER A 31 -5.99 1.86 13.53
CA SER A 31 -5.11 2.16 14.67
C SER A 31 -3.84 2.92 14.27
N GLY A 32 -3.65 3.22 12.99
CA GLY A 32 -2.54 4.03 12.50
C GLY A 32 -1.30 3.23 12.09
N LYS A 33 -1.27 1.92 12.35
CA LYS A 33 -0.19 1.03 11.95
C LYS A 33 -0.10 0.89 10.44
N THR A 34 1.12 0.91 9.89
CA THR A 34 1.35 0.86 8.45
C THR A 34 2.15 -0.39 8.11
N TYR A 35 1.71 -1.07 7.05
CA TYR A 35 2.26 -2.32 6.57
C TYR A 35 2.70 -2.16 5.13
N VAL A 36 3.78 -2.85 4.77
CA VAL A 36 4.32 -2.87 3.40
C VAL A 36 4.15 -4.24 2.76
N LEU A 37 3.90 -4.25 1.45
CA LEU A 37 3.86 -5.48 0.66
C LEU A 37 5.25 -5.77 0.10
N GLN A 38 5.54 -7.05 -0.13
CA GLN A 38 6.72 -7.48 -0.91
C GLN A 38 6.55 -7.14 -2.40
N GLU A 39 7.65 -7.08 -3.15
CA GLU A 39 7.72 -6.47 -4.48
C GLU A 39 6.81 -7.14 -5.51
N GLU A 40 6.75 -8.47 -5.47
CA GLU A 40 5.85 -9.31 -6.26
C GLU A 40 4.37 -9.07 -5.94
N ASN A 41 4.08 -8.73 -4.68
CA ASN A 41 2.74 -8.60 -4.15
C ASN A 41 2.21 -7.17 -4.22
N LYS A 42 3.03 -6.18 -4.57
CA LYS A 42 2.61 -4.78 -4.70
C LYS A 42 1.68 -4.53 -5.89
N TYR A 43 1.71 -5.36 -6.93
CA TYR A 43 1.02 -5.06 -8.19
C TYR A 43 -0.49 -5.21 -8.08
N ILE A 44 -1.24 -4.20 -8.55
CA ILE A 44 -2.72 -4.21 -8.46
C ILE A 44 -3.36 -5.43 -9.12
N ALA A 45 -2.70 -6.00 -10.13
CA ALA A 45 -3.14 -7.22 -10.81
C ALA A 45 -3.25 -8.43 -9.87
N SER A 46 -2.49 -8.46 -8.77
CA SER A 46 -2.56 -9.49 -7.73
C SER A 46 -3.76 -9.28 -6.79
N HIS A 47 -4.37 -8.09 -6.77
CA HIS A 47 -5.43 -7.70 -5.85
C HIS A 47 -6.82 -7.69 -6.53
N THR A 48 -7.17 -8.80 -7.17
CA THR A 48 -8.36 -8.89 -8.05
C THR A 48 -9.67 -8.53 -7.37
N GLU A 49 -9.88 -8.90 -6.11
CA GLU A 49 -11.08 -8.54 -5.35
C GLU A 49 -11.14 -7.05 -5.02
N LEU A 50 -9.99 -6.46 -4.67
CA LEU A 50 -9.88 -5.02 -4.41
C LEU A 50 -10.22 -4.20 -5.64
N MET A 51 -9.83 -4.71 -6.83
CA MET A 51 -10.12 -4.06 -8.11
C MET A 51 -11.61 -3.96 -8.43
N LYS A 52 -12.46 -4.80 -7.82
CA LYS A 52 -13.91 -4.76 -8.03
C LYS A 52 -14.59 -3.64 -7.23
N THR A 53 -13.90 -3.04 -6.26
CA THR A 53 -14.48 -2.01 -5.41
C THR A 53 -14.68 -0.68 -6.15
N GLU A 54 -15.76 0.03 -5.83
CA GLU A 54 -15.99 1.38 -6.35
C GLU A 54 -14.88 2.35 -5.90
N ASN A 55 -14.40 2.19 -4.67
CA ASN A 55 -13.30 2.98 -4.10
C ASN A 55 -12.02 2.84 -4.94
N TYR A 56 -11.66 1.63 -5.36
CA TYR A 56 -10.52 1.44 -6.27
C TYR A 56 -10.77 2.10 -7.62
N SER A 57 -11.97 1.96 -8.19
CA SER A 57 -12.30 2.60 -9.48
C SER A 57 -12.14 4.13 -9.42
N LYS A 58 -12.59 4.75 -8.32
CA LYS A 58 -12.39 6.18 -8.05
C LYS A 58 -10.91 6.52 -7.85
N ALA A 59 -10.17 5.69 -7.10
CA ALA A 59 -8.73 5.86 -6.88
C ALA A 59 -7.95 5.84 -8.21
N LYS A 60 -8.16 4.80 -9.03
CA LYS A 60 -7.60 4.65 -10.37
C LYS A 60 -7.91 5.86 -11.25
N ASN A 61 -9.15 6.31 -11.27
CA ASN A 61 -9.54 7.48 -12.07
C ASN A 61 -8.87 8.78 -11.61
N SER A 62 -8.52 8.89 -10.32
CA SER A 62 -7.83 10.06 -9.76
C SER A 62 -6.31 10.06 -9.96
N LEU A 63 -5.73 8.91 -10.33
CA LEU A 63 -4.32 8.73 -10.66
C LEU A 63 -4.09 8.97 -12.16
N LYS A 64 -3.42 10.05 -12.51
CA LYS A 64 -3.26 10.55 -13.90
C LYS A 64 -1.82 10.48 -14.41
N LYS A 65 -0.83 10.60 -13.52
CA LYS A 65 0.59 10.69 -13.89
C LYS A 65 1.43 9.68 -13.11
N ARG A 66 2.56 9.27 -13.70
CA ARG A 66 3.56 8.43 -13.02
C ARG A 66 4.01 9.11 -11.72
N HIS A 67 4.31 8.29 -10.71
CA HIS A 67 4.69 8.68 -9.35
C HIS A 67 3.60 9.36 -8.52
N GLN A 68 2.40 9.56 -9.08
CA GLN A 68 1.27 10.03 -8.30
C GLN A 68 0.78 8.91 -7.38
N SER A 69 0.49 9.25 -6.12
CA SER A 69 -0.10 8.34 -5.15
C SER A 69 -1.44 8.86 -4.59
N ARG A 70 -2.29 7.93 -4.13
CA ARG A 70 -3.57 8.23 -3.48
C ARG A 70 -3.83 7.24 -2.35
N LYS A 71 -4.07 7.77 -1.16
CA LYS A 71 -4.48 7.01 0.03
C LYS A 71 -6.00 6.97 0.11
N VAL A 72 -6.58 5.78 0.14
CA VAL A 72 -8.03 5.59 0.11
C VAL A 72 -8.44 4.58 1.16
N TRP A 73 -9.36 4.98 2.04
CA TRP A 73 -10.04 4.06 2.96
C TRP A 73 -11.04 3.21 2.19
N ILE A 74 -10.97 1.90 2.39
CA ILE A 74 -11.85 0.91 1.77
C ILE A 74 -12.42 0.04 2.90
N SER A 75 -13.74 -0.06 2.97
CA SER A 75 -14.42 -0.94 3.91
C SER A 75 -14.11 -2.39 3.59
N MET A 76 -13.82 -3.18 4.61
CA MET A 76 -13.50 -4.59 4.45
C MET A 76 -14.81 -5.38 4.28
N THR A 77 -15.07 -5.83 3.05
CA THR A 77 -16.12 -6.83 2.80
C THR A 77 -15.65 -8.20 3.26
N LYS A 78 -16.55 -9.17 3.40
CA LYS A 78 -16.17 -10.54 3.81
C LYS A 78 -15.12 -11.16 2.89
N GLU A 79 -15.13 -10.81 1.61
CA GLU A 79 -14.15 -11.27 0.62
C GLU A 79 -12.80 -10.59 0.82
N LEU A 80 -12.78 -9.28 1.09
CA LEU A 80 -11.53 -8.55 1.36
C LEU A 80 -10.94 -8.91 2.72
N GLU A 81 -11.76 -9.12 3.75
CA GLU A 81 -11.30 -9.55 5.07
C GLU A 81 -10.47 -10.82 4.93
N LYS A 82 -10.99 -11.88 4.29
CA LYS A 82 -10.25 -13.13 4.07
C LYS A 82 -8.90 -12.96 3.36
N ILE A 83 -8.76 -11.92 2.53
CA ILE A 83 -7.54 -11.66 1.76
C ILE A 83 -6.52 -10.88 2.60
N TYR A 84 -6.97 -9.89 3.39
CA TYR A 84 -6.09 -8.90 4.02
C TYR A 84 -5.99 -9.02 5.54
N ILE A 85 -6.92 -9.72 6.18
CA ILE A 85 -7.05 -9.80 7.64
C ILE A 85 -7.31 -11.27 8.01
N ASP A 86 -6.44 -11.86 8.82
CA ASP A 86 -6.68 -13.23 9.32
C ASP A 86 -7.72 -13.24 10.47
N GLU A 87 -8.02 -14.43 10.99
CA GLU A 87 -9.01 -14.60 12.07
C GLU A 87 -8.61 -13.90 13.38
N ASP A 88 -7.30 -13.67 13.58
CA ASP A 88 -6.72 -13.02 14.75
C ASP A 88 -6.51 -11.51 14.57
N GLY A 89 -6.82 -10.97 13.38
CA GLY A 89 -6.70 -9.55 13.05
C GLY A 89 -5.32 -9.12 12.56
N ASN A 90 -4.44 -10.06 12.22
CA ASN A 90 -3.15 -9.76 11.59
C ASN A 90 -3.35 -9.36 10.13
N ILE A 91 -2.50 -8.46 9.65
CA ILE A 91 -2.51 -8.06 8.24
C ILE A 91 -1.73 -9.08 7.43
N GLN A 92 -2.39 -9.66 6.44
CA GLN A 92 -1.83 -10.68 5.57
C GLN A 92 -2.06 -10.35 4.09
N PHE A 93 -1.35 -11.03 3.21
CA PHE A 93 -1.67 -11.11 1.79
C PHE A 93 -0.96 -12.32 1.18
N ALA A 94 -1.59 -13.00 0.23
CA ALA A 94 -1.00 -14.15 -0.48
C ALA A 94 -0.44 -15.28 0.43
N GLY A 95 -1.01 -15.45 1.63
CA GLY A 95 -0.56 -16.46 2.60
C GLY A 95 0.63 -16.03 3.47
N GLU A 96 1.03 -14.77 3.38
CA GLU A 96 2.14 -14.19 4.14
C GLU A 96 1.64 -13.06 5.05
N TYR A 97 2.29 -12.90 6.21
CA TYR A 97 2.07 -11.74 7.07
C TYR A 97 2.86 -10.53 6.57
N LEU A 98 2.23 -9.36 6.59
CA LEU A 98 2.89 -8.13 6.16
C LEU A 98 3.76 -7.55 7.28
N GLU A 99 4.89 -6.98 6.90
CA GLU A 99 5.80 -6.30 7.83
C GLU A 99 5.21 -4.94 8.25
N GLU A 100 5.04 -4.75 9.56
CA GLU A 100 4.69 -3.46 10.15
C GLU A 100 5.91 -2.54 10.09
N ILE A 101 5.84 -1.47 9.32
CA ILE A 101 6.84 -0.42 9.38
C ILE A 101 6.53 0.48 10.57
N ALA A 102 7.50 0.63 11.48
CA ALA A 102 7.42 1.66 12.49
C ALA A 102 7.20 3.00 11.79
N GLU A 103 6.22 3.80 12.23
CA GLU A 103 6.17 5.20 11.81
C GLU A 103 7.55 5.78 12.14
N ILE A 104 8.35 6.07 11.10
CA ILE A 104 9.54 6.88 11.26
C ILE A 104 8.97 8.25 11.63
N GLY A 105 8.77 8.48 12.93
CA GLY A 105 8.36 9.77 13.44
C GLY A 105 9.27 10.83 12.83
N LYS A 106 8.74 12.01 12.54
CA LYS A 106 9.51 13.12 11.94
C LYS A 106 10.90 13.30 12.58
N ASP A 107 11.04 12.99 13.86
CA ASP A 107 12.31 12.99 14.62
C ASP A 107 13.37 11.98 14.18
N ASN A 108 12.98 10.82 13.64
CA ASN A 108 13.94 9.85 13.11
C ASN A 108 14.36 10.20 11.69
N LEU A 109 13.48 10.81 10.89
CA LEU A 109 13.84 11.29 9.55
C LEU A 109 14.85 12.43 9.62
N SER A 110 14.70 13.39 10.53
CA SER A 110 15.68 14.46 10.74
C SER A 110 17.06 13.91 11.14
N LYS A 111 17.11 12.97 12.08
CA LYS A 111 18.37 12.33 12.50
C LYS A 111 19.05 11.53 11.40
N ILE A 112 18.28 10.84 10.56
CA ILE A 112 18.82 10.10 9.42
C ILE A 112 19.37 11.10 8.39
N LEU A 113 18.65 12.18 8.10
CA LEU A 113 19.10 13.19 7.14
C LEU A 113 20.36 13.93 7.61
N GLU A 114 20.45 14.30 8.90
CA GLU A 114 21.64 14.92 9.51
C GLU A 114 22.87 14.02 9.39
N LYS A 115 22.72 12.72 9.68
CA LYS A 115 23.81 11.74 9.58
C LYS A 115 24.38 11.59 8.17
N TRP A 116 23.55 11.76 7.14
CA TRP A 116 24.00 11.69 5.75
C TRP A 116 24.73 12.96 5.29
N ILE A 117 24.39 14.12 5.86
CA ILE A 117 25.07 15.39 5.59
C ILE A 117 26.47 15.41 6.22
N GLU A 118 26.63 14.84 7.42
CA GLU A 118 27.92 14.78 8.13
C GLU A 118 28.94 13.79 7.53
N THR A 119 28.47 12.88 6.66
CA THR A 119 29.34 11.87 6.02
C THR A 119 29.76 12.28 4.60
N SER A 120 29.42 13.49 4.16
CA SER A 120 29.83 14.10 2.87
C SER A 120 30.85 15.21 3.08
#